data_AF-A0AAW2VEE5-F1
#
_entry.id   AF-A0AAW2VEE5-F1
#
_cell.length_a   1.000
_cell.length_b   1.000
_cell.length_c   1.000
_cell.angle_alpha   90.00
_cell.angle_beta   90.00
_cell.angle_gamma   90.00
#
_symmetry.space_group_name_H-M   'P 1'
#
loop_
_entity.id
_entity.type
_entity.pdbx_description
1 polymer ?
#
loop_
_entity_poly.entity_id
_entity_poly.type
_entity_poly.pdbx_seq_one_letter_code
_entity_poly.pdbx_strand_id
1 'polypeptide(L)'
;MLSVICFPIRLHSRFCILSCAGRMRLVIHSAYYLPQNAGNIARNYVKDPELLSFIDAECFIVSTTKCHAETPYHAKHGNVMCDRHFGGINYPVGGIGEIAKSLAKGLVDQRSEILYKANATVGVKLSDGRQFYAKTIISNATRWDTFGKLLKKEDLPEEEKRFQKAYVKAPSFLSIHLGVKADVLPPDTDCHHFVLEDDWENLEKPYGSIFLSIPTVLDKSLAPEGNHILHIFTTSPIEDWEGLSRKDYEAKKELVAEKLINRLDKKLFPGLKSSIVFKEVGTPKTHRRYLARDSGTYGPMPRTTPKGLLAMPFNTTAISGLYCVGDSCFPGQGVIAVAFSGVMCAHRVAADIGLEKKNPVLDTALLRVLGWLRTLA
;
A
#
# COMPACT_ATOMS: atom_id res chain seq x y z
N MET A 1 -32.55 11.06 7.09
CA MET A 1 -31.70 12.17 7.57
C MET A 1 -30.31 11.60 7.82
N LEU A 2 -29.46 11.54 6.79
CA LEU A 2 -28.07 11.10 6.93
C LEU A 2 -27.25 12.29 7.42
N SER A 3 -26.87 12.28 8.69
CA SER A 3 -25.87 13.19 9.24
C SER A 3 -24.50 12.72 8.78
N VAL A 4 -24.11 13.13 7.57
CA VAL A 4 -22.71 13.12 7.15
C VAL A 4 -22.00 14.14 8.03
N ILE A 5 -21.26 13.68 9.04
CA ILE A 5 -20.33 14.53 9.77
C ILE A 5 -19.13 14.76 8.85
N CYS A 6 -19.31 15.63 7.86
CA CYS A 6 -18.23 16.28 7.15
C CYS A 6 -17.54 17.20 8.16
N PHE A 7 -16.41 16.77 8.73
CA PHE A 7 -15.51 17.74 9.34
C PHE A 7 -14.97 18.62 8.20
N PRO A 8 -15.22 19.95 8.22
CA PRO A 8 -14.57 20.84 7.28
C PRO A 8 -13.08 20.81 7.59
N ILE A 9 -12.28 20.16 6.74
CA ILE A 9 -10.83 20.26 6.76
C ILE A 9 -10.48 21.66 6.24
N ARG A 10 -10.68 22.68 7.07
CA ARG A 10 -9.88 23.90 6.97
C ARG A 10 -8.49 23.48 7.44
N LEU A 11 -7.50 23.51 6.54
CA LEU A 11 -6.09 23.49 6.91
C LEU A 11 -5.84 24.65 7.86
N HIS A 12 -5.92 24.36 9.15
CA HIS A 12 -5.38 25.19 10.20
C HIS A 12 -4.29 24.36 10.85
N SER A 13 -3.06 24.85 10.75
CA SER A 13 -1.84 24.35 11.43
C SER A 13 -2.01 24.09 12.94
N ARG A 14 -3.11 24.54 13.53
CA ARG A 14 -3.54 24.27 14.91
C ARG A 14 -4.08 22.85 15.15
N PHE A 15 -4.48 22.08 14.13
CA PHE A 15 -5.17 20.80 14.34
C PHE A 15 -4.28 19.66 14.88
N CYS A 16 -2.97 19.68 14.60
CA CYS A 16 -2.06 18.64 15.11
C CYS A 16 -1.62 18.86 16.56
N ILE A 17 -1.40 20.12 16.98
CA ILE A 17 -0.85 20.40 18.31
C ILE A 17 -1.94 20.51 19.38
N LEU A 18 -3.08 21.13 19.06
CA LEU A 18 -4.18 21.31 20.03
C LEU A 18 -5.01 20.05 20.26
N SER A 19 -5.11 19.15 19.27
CA SER A 19 -5.77 17.85 19.46
C SER A 19 -4.92 16.88 20.29
N CYS A 20 -3.59 16.97 20.18
CA CYS A 20 -2.66 16.21 21.03
C CYS A 20 -2.64 16.72 22.48
N ALA A 21 -2.71 18.05 22.70
CA ALA A 21 -2.70 18.62 24.04
C ALA A 21 -3.91 18.18 24.90
N GLY A 22 -5.10 18.08 24.30
CA GLY A 22 -6.31 17.58 24.98
C GLY A 22 -6.36 16.05 25.15
N ARG A 23 -5.44 15.31 24.53
CA ARG A 23 -5.37 13.84 24.54
C ARG A 23 -3.98 13.33 24.89
N MET A 24 -3.20 14.09 25.64
CA MET A 24 -1.80 13.75 25.97
C MET A 24 -1.69 12.36 26.63
N ARG A 25 -2.63 12.01 27.51
CA ARG A 25 -2.72 10.66 28.11
C ARG A 25 -2.90 9.55 27.07
N LEU A 26 -3.77 9.77 26.07
CA LEU A 26 -3.98 8.83 24.96
C LEU A 26 -2.75 8.72 24.08
N VAL A 27 -2.05 9.83 23.81
CA VAL A 27 -0.81 9.84 23.02
C VAL A 27 0.31 9.10 23.76
N ILE A 28 0.49 9.34 25.06
CA ILE A 28 1.48 8.65 25.90
C ILE A 28 1.15 7.16 26.03
N HIS A 29 -0.13 6.81 26.24
CA HIS A 29 -0.57 5.42 26.31
C HIS A 29 -0.38 4.70 24.96
N SER A 30 -0.70 5.36 23.84
CA SER A 30 -0.45 4.81 22.50
C SER A 30 1.04 4.64 22.23
N ALA A 31 1.88 5.56 22.70
CA ALA A 31 3.34 5.47 22.58
C ALA A 31 3.94 4.27 23.32
N TYR A 32 3.31 3.81 24.42
CA TYR A 32 3.73 2.60 25.14
C TYR A 32 3.50 1.31 24.36
N TYR A 33 2.41 1.22 23.60
CA TYR A 33 2.10 0.04 22.78
C TYR A 33 2.72 0.09 21.38
N LEU A 34 3.16 1.27 20.94
CA LEU A 34 3.78 1.50 19.64
C LEU A 34 4.95 0.55 19.28
N PRO A 35 5.90 0.23 20.19
CA PRO A 35 7.01 -0.67 19.87
C PRO A 35 6.68 -2.16 20.07
N GLN A 36 5.48 -2.49 20.54
CA GLN A 36 5.10 -3.87 20.86
C GLN A 36 4.64 -4.60 19.58
N ASN A 37 4.66 -5.94 19.62
CA ASN A 37 4.19 -6.78 18.52
C ASN A 37 2.81 -7.36 18.88
N ALA A 38 1.83 -7.20 17.98
CA ALA A 38 0.45 -7.61 18.21
C ALA A 38 0.31 -9.12 18.44
N GLY A 39 1.13 -9.94 17.79
CA GLY A 39 1.14 -11.39 17.94
C GLY A 39 1.69 -11.84 19.28
N ASN A 40 2.74 -11.18 19.76
CA ASN A 40 3.29 -11.43 21.09
C ASN A 40 2.26 -11.09 22.16
N ILE A 41 1.53 -9.97 22.01
CA ILE A 41 0.43 -9.62 22.91
C ILE A 41 -0.69 -10.66 22.81
N ALA A 42 -1.14 -11.00 21.60
CA ALA A 42 -2.20 -11.99 21.40
C ALA A 42 -1.87 -13.33 22.08
N ARG A 43 -0.65 -13.85 21.95
CA ARG A 43 -0.20 -15.12 22.56
C ARG A 43 -0.09 -15.08 24.09
N ASN A 44 -0.04 -13.89 24.69
CA ASN A 44 -0.12 -13.74 26.15
C ASN A 44 -1.55 -14.01 26.64
N TYR A 45 -2.57 -13.63 25.87
CA TYR A 45 -3.99 -13.72 26.26
C TYR A 45 -4.76 -14.88 25.61
N VAL A 46 -4.33 -15.33 24.44
CA VAL A 46 -4.97 -16.39 23.64
C VAL A 46 -4.08 -17.62 23.62
N LYS A 47 -4.66 -18.79 23.93
CA LYS A 47 -3.97 -20.10 23.95
C LYS A 47 -4.47 -21.07 22.88
N ASP A 48 -5.59 -20.77 22.25
CA ASP A 48 -6.14 -21.58 21.18
C ASP A 48 -5.26 -21.47 19.91
N PRO A 49 -4.70 -22.59 19.39
CA PRO A 49 -3.81 -22.58 18.24
C PRO A 49 -4.50 -22.18 16.93
N GLU A 50 -5.80 -22.47 16.77
CA GLU A 50 -6.56 -22.11 15.58
C GLU A 50 -6.84 -20.61 15.57
N LEU A 51 -7.24 -20.05 16.71
CA LEU A 51 -7.45 -18.60 16.83
C LEU A 51 -6.15 -17.81 16.65
N LEU A 52 -5.02 -18.34 17.12
CA LEU A 52 -3.71 -17.73 16.87
C LEU A 52 -3.34 -17.73 15.37
N SER A 53 -3.63 -18.82 14.67
CA SER A 53 -3.39 -18.92 13.23
C SER A 53 -4.30 -17.97 12.44
N PHE A 54 -5.56 -17.80 12.87
CA PHE A 54 -6.47 -16.80 12.32
C PHE A 54 -5.93 -15.38 12.51
N ILE A 55 -5.43 -15.04 13.70
CA ILE A 55 -4.79 -13.74 13.96
C ILE A 55 -3.55 -13.54 13.07
N ASP A 56 -2.74 -14.59 12.87
CA ASP A 56 -1.59 -14.54 11.97
C ASP A 56 -2.02 -14.26 10.52
N ALA A 57 -3.13 -14.85 10.06
CA ALA A 57 -3.68 -14.59 8.73
C ALA A 57 -4.25 -13.17 8.57
N GLU A 58 -4.97 -12.65 9.56
CA GLU A 58 -5.43 -11.25 9.57
C GLU A 58 -4.25 -10.28 9.50
N CYS A 59 -3.17 -10.56 10.23
CA CYS A 59 -1.94 -9.77 10.14
C CYS A 59 -1.30 -9.84 8.74
N PHE A 60 -1.28 -11.01 8.13
CA PHE A 60 -0.79 -11.19 6.77
C PHE A 60 -1.65 -10.44 5.74
N ILE A 61 -2.97 -10.45 5.87
CA ILE A 61 -3.90 -9.71 5.00
C ILE A 61 -3.57 -8.21 5.01
N VAL A 62 -3.23 -7.65 6.18
CA VAL A 62 -2.98 -6.22 6.34
C VAL A 62 -1.55 -5.81 6.00
N SER A 63 -0.56 -6.66 6.28
CA SER A 63 0.86 -6.28 6.25
C SER A 63 1.76 -7.15 5.37
N THR A 64 1.22 -8.18 4.72
CA THR A 64 1.97 -9.17 3.91
C THR A 64 3.03 -9.97 4.68
N THR A 65 2.99 -9.93 6.01
CA THR A 65 3.91 -10.65 6.91
C THR A 65 3.14 -11.36 8.02
N LYS A 66 3.60 -12.53 8.46
CA LYS A 66 3.09 -13.17 9.68
C LYS A 66 3.30 -12.31 10.92
N CYS A 67 2.53 -12.60 11.95
CA CYS A 67 2.60 -11.93 13.25
C CYS A 67 3.91 -12.23 14.01
N HIS A 68 4.59 -13.35 13.68
CA HIS A 68 5.76 -13.80 14.41
C HIS A 68 7.06 -13.11 13.93
N ALA A 69 7.76 -12.50 14.88
CA ALA A 69 9.18 -12.10 14.85
C ALA A 69 9.66 -10.89 14.02
N GLU A 70 8.90 -10.29 13.11
CA GLU A 70 9.46 -9.26 12.20
C GLU A 70 8.72 -7.92 12.10
N THR A 71 7.60 -7.74 12.81
CA THR A 71 6.83 -6.48 12.74
C THR A 71 6.52 -5.87 14.11
N PRO A 72 7.12 -4.72 14.47
CA PRO A 72 6.68 -3.86 15.56
C PRO A 72 5.58 -2.91 15.05
N TYR A 73 4.68 -3.43 14.22
CA TYR A 73 3.59 -2.68 13.58
C TYR A 73 2.28 -2.88 14.34
N HIS A 74 2.31 -2.82 15.68
CA HIS A 74 1.08 -2.72 16.49
C HIS A 74 0.20 -1.55 16.02
N ALA A 75 0.81 -0.44 15.59
CA ALA A 75 0.09 0.73 15.08
C ALA A 75 -0.63 0.54 13.73
N LYS A 76 -0.31 -0.48 12.92
CA LYS A 76 -1.11 -0.76 11.70
C LYS A 76 -2.16 -1.82 11.99
N HIS A 77 -1.79 -2.93 12.62
CA HIS A 77 -2.71 -4.03 12.89
C HIS A 77 -3.80 -3.67 13.89
N GLY A 78 -3.43 -3.12 15.05
CA GLY A 78 -4.40 -2.70 16.06
C GLY A 78 -5.32 -1.59 15.54
N ASN A 79 -4.76 -0.63 14.80
CA ASN A 79 -5.59 0.44 14.22
C ASN A 79 -6.50 -0.08 13.12
N VAL A 80 -6.05 -0.96 12.21
CA VAL A 80 -6.91 -1.51 11.15
C VAL A 80 -7.99 -2.42 11.75
N MET A 81 -7.67 -3.24 12.75
CA MET A 81 -8.67 -4.05 13.45
C MET A 81 -9.71 -3.18 14.17
N CYS A 82 -9.27 -2.15 14.89
CA CYS A 82 -10.16 -1.18 15.53
C CYS A 82 -10.99 -0.40 14.49
N ASP A 83 -10.37 0.08 13.41
CA ASP A 83 -11.05 0.83 12.36
C ASP A 83 -12.09 -0.04 11.65
N ARG A 84 -11.78 -1.32 11.38
CA ARG A 84 -12.75 -2.27 10.82
C ARG A 84 -13.95 -2.51 11.75
N HIS A 85 -13.72 -2.62 13.05
CA HIS A 85 -14.78 -2.90 14.03
C HIS A 85 -15.59 -1.67 14.41
N PHE A 86 -14.97 -0.49 14.54
CA PHE A 86 -15.62 0.74 14.99
C PHE A 86 -16.00 1.68 13.85
N GLY A 87 -15.13 1.82 12.85
CA GLY A 87 -15.35 2.66 11.65
C GLY A 87 -16.07 1.93 10.51
N GLY A 88 -16.05 0.59 10.54
CA GLY A 88 -16.66 -0.26 9.51
C GLY A 88 -15.82 -0.34 8.22
N ILE A 89 -16.32 -1.12 7.26
CA ILE A 89 -15.73 -1.24 5.92
C ILE A 89 -16.60 -0.48 4.94
N ASN A 90 -16.00 0.49 4.24
CA ASN A 90 -16.71 1.33 3.28
C ASN A 90 -16.23 1.04 1.85
N TYR A 91 -17.17 1.05 0.90
CA TYR A 91 -16.90 0.84 -0.51
C TYR A 91 -17.20 2.13 -1.31
N PRO A 92 -16.24 2.67 -2.08
CA PRO A 92 -16.48 3.83 -2.94
C PRO A 92 -17.32 3.41 -4.16
N VAL A 93 -18.45 4.07 -4.39
CA VAL A 93 -19.28 3.88 -5.58
C VAL A 93 -18.46 4.16 -6.84
N GLY A 94 -18.52 3.28 -7.85
CA GLY A 94 -17.67 3.29 -9.03
C GLY A 94 -16.28 2.67 -8.82
N GLY A 95 -16.00 2.17 -7.61
CA GLY A 95 -14.78 1.48 -7.25
C GLY A 95 -13.61 2.41 -6.90
N ILE A 96 -12.48 1.80 -6.53
CA ILE A 96 -11.31 2.52 -5.97
C ILE A 96 -10.69 3.51 -6.97
N GLY A 97 -10.86 3.27 -8.28
CA GLY A 97 -10.38 4.16 -9.34
C GLY A 97 -11.01 5.56 -9.30
N GLU A 98 -12.24 5.69 -8.81
CA GLU A 98 -12.93 6.99 -8.72
C GLU A 98 -12.26 7.94 -7.73
N ILE A 99 -11.60 7.43 -6.69
CA ILE A 99 -10.82 8.26 -5.76
C ILE A 99 -9.69 8.97 -6.53
N ALA A 100 -8.92 8.21 -7.31
CA ALA A 100 -7.82 8.77 -8.10
C ALA A 100 -8.31 9.74 -9.17
N LYS A 101 -9.40 9.41 -9.88
CA LYS A 101 -10.01 10.30 -10.88
C LYS A 101 -10.52 11.59 -10.27
N SER A 102 -11.18 11.51 -9.11
CA SER A 102 -11.71 12.68 -8.40
C SER A 102 -10.59 13.61 -7.94
N LEU A 103 -9.49 13.05 -7.41
CA LEU A 103 -8.31 13.83 -7.03
C LEU A 103 -7.66 14.48 -8.26
N ALA A 104 -7.50 13.74 -9.36
CA ALA A 104 -6.94 14.28 -10.60
C ALA A 104 -7.81 15.40 -11.18
N LYS A 105 -9.13 15.25 -11.17
CA LYS A 105 -10.07 16.30 -11.56
C LYS A 105 -9.91 17.55 -10.70
N GLY A 106 -9.83 17.39 -9.38
CA GLY A 106 -9.58 18.50 -8.47
C GLY A 106 -8.27 19.25 -8.76
N LEU A 107 -7.22 18.56 -9.18
CA LEU A 107 -5.96 19.20 -9.60
C LEU A 107 -6.13 20.02 -10.88
N VAL A 108 -6.83 19.47 -11.88
CA VAL A 108 -7.10 20.16 -13.14
C VAL A 108 -7.99 21.40 -12.91
N ASP A 109 -8.99 21.30 -12.04
CA ASP A 109 -9.86 22.42 -11.65
C ASP A 109 -9.06 23.55 -10.97
N GLN A 110 -7.95 23.22 -10.30
CA GLN A 110 -6.98 24.16 -9.74
C GLN A 110 -5.89 24.60 -10.73
N ARG A 111 -6.11 24.39 -12.04
CA ARG A 111 -5.21 24.76 -13.16
C ARG A 111 -3.87 24.02 -13.16
N SER A 112 -3.80 22.83 -12.56
CA SER A 112 -2.61 21.97 -12.66
C SER A 112 -2.60 21.20 -13.96
N GLU A 113 -1.44 21.09 -14.60
CA GLU A 113 -1.25 20.26 -15.80
C GLU A 113 -0.75 18.87 -15.42
N ILE A 114 -1.34 17.83 -16.02
CA ILE A 114 -0.92 16.43 -15.82
C ILE A 114 -0.25 15.94 -17.10
N LEU A 115 1.02 15.59 -17.00
CA LEU A 115 1.83 15.06 -18.10
C LEU A 115 2.27 13.62 -17.82
N TYR A 116 2.34 12.80 -18.86
CA TYR A 116 2.73 11.39 -18.76
C TYR A 116 4.18 11.15 -19.22
N LYS A 117 4.78 10.04 -18.76
CA LYS A 117 6.11 9.51 -19.17
C LYS A 117 7.31 10.40 -18.82
N ALA A 118 7.53 10.62 -17.52
CA ALA A 118 8.58 11.46 -16.96
C ALA A 118 9.83 10.68 -16.44
N ASN A 119 11.00 11.32 -16.48
CA ASN A 119 12.27 10.89 -15.87
C ASN A 119 12.93 12.11 -15.15
N ALA A 120 13.74 11.95 -14.11
CA ALA A 120 14.20 13.10 -13.29
C ALA A 120 15.70 13.05 -12.95
N THR A 121 16.42 14.17 -13.15
CA THR A 121 17.85 14.32 -12.78
C THR A 121 18.17 15.69 -12.17
N VAL A 122 17.88 16.80 -12.86
CA VAL A 122 18.09 18.21 -12.38
C VAL A 122 16.83 19.07 -12.65
N GLY A 123 15.69 18.39 -12.64
CA GLY A 123 14.47 18.77 -13.33
C GLY A 123 13.81 17.49 -13.84
N VAL A 124 12.61 17.61 -14.40
CA VAL A 124 11.89 16.47 -14.97
C VAL A 124 12.11 16.47 -16.48
N LYS A 125 12.87 15.51 -16.99
CA LYS A 125 13.02 15.22 -18.42
C LYS A 125 12.02 14.14 -18.83
N LEU A 126 11.06 14.48 -19.68
CA LEU A 126 10.12 13.52 -20.24
C LEU A 126 10.79 12.60 -21.26
N SER A 127 10.18 11.44 -21.51
CA SER A 127 10.65 10.47 -22.50
C SER A 127 10.68 11.01 -23.94
N ASP A 128 9.87 12.05 -24.22
CA ASP A 128 9.83 12.75 -25.50
C ASP A 128 10.92 13.82 -25.64
N GLY A 129 11.78 13.99 -24.63
CA GLY A 129 12.90 14.92 -24.63
C GLY A 129 12.59 16.29 -24.01
N ARG A 130 11.32 16.61 -23.69
CA ARG A 130 10.97 17.87 -22.99
C ARG A 130 11.60 17.92 -21.61
N GLN A 131 12.04 19.11 -21.19
CA GLN A 131 12.70 19.33 -19.90
C GLN A 131 11.97 20.41 -19.11
N PHE A 132 11.70 20.12 -17.85
CA PHE A 132 11.05 21.01 -16.91
C PHE A 132 11.95 21.26 -15.71
N TYR A 133 12.20 22.52 -15.41
CA TYR A 133 12.99 22.92 -14.25
C TYR A 133 12.05 23.43 -13.17
N ALA A 134 12.23 22.93 -11.94
CA ALA A 134 11.43 23.32 -10.80
C ALA A 134 12.32 23.50 -9.58
N LYS A 135 11.99 24.50 -8.74
CA LYS A 135 12.65 24.68 -7.44
C LYS A 135 12.27 23.59 -6.44
N THR A 136 11.12 22.96 -6.66
CA THR A 136 10.57 21.91 -5.80
C THR A 136 10.11 20.75 -6.67
N ILE A 137 10.61 19.55 -6.37
CA ILE A 137 10.29 18.30 -7.06
C ILE A 137 9.76 17.32 -6.02
N ILE A 138 8.58 16.77 -6.26
CA ILE A 138 7.98 15.74 -5.41
C ILE A 138 7.94 14.43 -6.21
N SER A 139 8.69 13.43 -5.77
CA SER A 139 8.70 12.09 -6.37
C SER A 139 7.71 11.18 -5.65
N ASN A 140 6.69 10.71 -6.37
CA ASN A 140 5.81 9.61 -5.92
C ASN A 140 6.30 8.24 -6.43
N ALA A 141 7.45 8.18 -7.12
CA ALA A 141 8.10 6.92 -7.41
C ALA A 141 8.70 6.34 -6.13
N THR A 142 8.89 5.02 -6.07
CA THR A 142 9.53 4.42 -4.91
C THR A 142 10.91 5.03 -4.69
N ARG A 143 11.39 5.08 -3.44
CA ARG A 143 12.76 5.55 -3.17
C ARG A 143 13.83 4.73 -3.92
N TRP A 144 13.60 3.44 -4.16
CA TRP A 144 14.48 2.62 -5.02
C TRP A 144 14.50 3.13 -6.47
N ASP A 145 13.35 3.46 -7.03
CA ASP A 145 13.26 3.99 -8.40
C ASP A 145 13.85 5.40 -8.49
N THR A 146 13.55 6.26 -7.51
CA THR A 146 14.00 7.66 -7.48
C THR A 146 15.53 7.75 -7.40
N PHE A 147 16.14 7.08 -6.42
CA PHE A 147 17.58 7.17 -6.20
C PHE A 147 18.39 6.19 -7.06
N GLY A 148 17.79 5.08 -7.49
CA GLY A 148 18.46 4.09 -8.34
C GLY A 148 18.35 4.38 -9.84
N LYS A 149 17.14 4.62 -10.36
CA LYS A 149 16.89 4.73 -11.81
C LYS A 149 16.87 6.17 -12.31
N LEU A 150 16.25 7.08 -11.56
CA LEU A 150 16.06 8.47 -11.99
C LEU A 150 17.34 9.28 -11.77
N LEU A 151 17.80 9.39 -10.51
CA LEU A 151 18.97 10.21 -10.17
C LEU A 151 20.31 9.58 -10.54
N LYS A 152 20.37 8.24 -10.75
CA LYS A 152 21.57 7.46 -11.12
C LYS A 152 22.84 7.91 -10.39
N LYS A 153 22.73 8.14 -9.07
CA LYS A 153 23.84 8.66 -8.29
C LYS A 153 24.73 7.50 -7.85
N GLU A 154 26.03 7.57 -8.14
CA GLU A 154 27.00 6.55 -7.72
C GLU A 154 27.11 6.44 -6.20
N ASP A 155 26.97 7.57 -5.50
CA ASP A 155 26.90 7.61 -4.03
C ASP A 155 25.51 8.02 -3.53
N LEU A 156 24.80 7.04 -2.99
CA LEU A 156 23.51 7.21 -2.34
C LEU A 156 23.66 7.97 -1.03
N PRO A 157 22.76 8.91 -0.68
CA PRO A 157 22.75 9.49 0.65
C PRO A 157 22.64 8.41 1.75
N GLU A 158 23.30 8.63 2.89
CA GLU A 158 23.31 7.69 4.02
C GLU A 158 21.90 7.35 4.55
N GLU A 159 20.94 8.25 4.37
CA GLU A 159 19.53 7.98 4.67
C GLU A 159 18.95 6.87 3.79
N GLU A 160 19.24 6.90 2.48
CA GLU A 160 18.75 5.91 1.53
C GLU A 160 19.46 4.57 1.73
N LYS A 161 20.77 4.58 2.01
CA LYS A 161 21.52 3.36 2.33
C LYS A 161 20.92 2.66 3.56
N ARG A 162 20.57 3.41 4.60
CA ARG A 162 19.89 2.87 5.79
C ARG A 162 18.51 2.31 5.46
N PHE A 163 17.71 3.03 4.66
CA PHE A 163 16.41 2.53 4.21
C PHE A 163 16.54 1.19 3.45
N GLN A 164 17.48 1.09 2.50
CA GLN A 164 17.69 -0.13 1.72
C GLN A 164 18.27 -1.29 2.54
N LYS A 165 18.95 -0.99 3.65
CA LYS A 165 19.42 -2.01 4.60
C LYS A 165 18.30 -2.50 5.51
N ALA A 166 17.42 -1.60 5.97
CA ALA A 166 16.34 -1.92 6.90
C ALA A 166 15.10 -2.52 6.21
N TYR A 167 14.86 -2.17 4.95
CA TYR A 167 13.68 -2.60 4.18
C TYR A 167 14.07 -3.37 2.92
N VAL A 168 13.39 -4.49 2.71
CA VAL A 168 13.43 -5.28 1.48
C VAL A 168 12.17 -5.03 0.65
N LYS A 169 12.20 -5.44 -0.61
CA LYS A 169 11.04 -5.35 -1.49
C LYS A 169 10.10 -6.50 -1.14
N ALA A 170 8.86 -6.17 -0.80
CA ALA A 170 7.82 -7.19 -0.63
C ALA A 170 7.64 -7.98 -1.93
N PRO A 171 7.21 -9.25 -1.87
CA PRO A 171 6.76 -9.98 -3.04
C PRO A 171 5.72 -9.18 -3.83
N SER A 172 5.65 -9.44 -5.13
CA SER A 172 4.57 -8.92 -5.96
C SER A 172 3.37 -9.87 -5.87
N PHE A 173 2.36 -9.62 -6.70
CA PHE A 173 1.17 -10.45 -6.80
C PHE A 173 0.95 -10.90 -8.23
N LEU A 174 0.24 -12.02 -8.36
CA LEU A 174 -0.47 -12.36 -9.57
C LEU A 174 -1.94 -11.99 -9.36
N SER A 175 -2.52 -11.25 -10.30
CA SER A 175 -3.92 -10.82 -10.29
C SER A 175 -4.66 -11.48 -11.46
N ILE A 176 -5.91 -11.86 -11.24
CA ILE A 176 -6.81 -12.41 -12.26
C ILE A 176 -8.10 -11.60 -12.16
N HIS A 177 -8.50 -11.01 -13.26
CA HIS A 177 -9.77 -10.31 -13.43
C HIS A 177 -10.68 -11.21 -14.26
N LEU A 178 -11.80 -11.63 -13.69
CA LEU A 178 -12.80 -12.44 -14.36
C LEU A 178 -14.10 -11.66 -14.49
N GLY A 179 -14.73 -11.77 -15.66
CA GLY A 179 -16.17 -11.54 -15.82
C GLY A 179 -16.87 -12.89 -15.79
N VAL A 180 -17.87 -13.05 -14.95
CA VAL A 180 -18.62 -14.31 -14.79
C VAL A 180 -20.13 -14.04 -14.84
N LYS A 181 -20.90 -15.04 -15.26
CA LYS A 181 -22.37 -14.97 -15.22
C LYS A 181 -22.87 -14.95 -13.78
N ALA A 182 -23.91 -14.17 -13.49
CA ALA A 182 -24.41 -13.96 -12.13
C ALA A 182 -24.90 -15.25 -11.45
N ASP A 183 -25.47 -16.19 -12.23
CA ASP A 183 -26.07 -17.44 -11.75
C ASP A 183 -25.11 -18.36 -10.98
N VAL A 184 -23.79 -18.14 -11.11
CA VAL A 184 -22.77 -18.96 -10.45
C VAL A 184 -22.52 -18.56 -9.00
N LEU A 185 -22.89 -17.34 -8.61
CA LEU A 185 -22.68 -16.85 -7.26
C LEU A 185 -23.94 -17.08 -6.42
N PRO A 186 -23.83 -17.74 -5.25
CA PRO A 186 -24.92 -17.81 -4.29
C PRO A 186 -25.45 -16.40 -3.91
N PRO A 187 -26.75 -16.24 -3.63
CA PRO A 187 -27.34 -14.94 -3.28
C PRO A 187 -26.70 -14.24 -2.06
N ASP A 188 -26.19 -15.02 -1.10
CA ASP A 188 -25.58 -14.51 0.14
C ASP A 188 -24.04 -14.43 0.05
N THR A 189 -23.49 -14.30 -1.15
CA THR A 189 -22.04 -14.22 -1.35
C THR A 189 -21.49 -12.89 -0.83
N ASP A 190 -20.56 -12.96 0.13
CA ASP A 190 -19.83 -11.78 0.61
C ASP A 190 -18.96 -11.14 -0.48
N CYS A 191 -18.65 -9.86 -0.32
CA CYS A 191 -17.77 -9.15 -1.27
C CYS A 191 -16.32 -9.65 -1.19
N HIS A 192 -15.79 -9.95 0.00
CA HIS A 192 -14.38 -10.27 0.20
C HIS A 192 -14.22 -11.66 0.80
N HIS A 193 -13.38 -12.47 0.17
CA HIS A 193 -13.06 -13.83 0.60
C HIS A 193 -11.55 -13.99 0.73
N PHE A 194 -11.14 -14.68 1.78
CA PHE A 194 -9.77 -15.13 1.96
C PHE A 194 -9.76 -16.65 2.01
N VAL A 195 -9.07 -17.29 1.07
CA VAL A 195 -9.02 -18.74 0.94
C VAL A 195 -7.60 -19.21 1.21
N LEU A 196 -7.47 -20.01 2.26
CA LEU A 196 -6.24 -20.73 2.59
C LEU A 196 -6.59 -22.21 2.67
N GLU A 197 -5.89 -23.04 1.92
CA GLU A 197 -6.15 -24.48 1.87
C GLU A 197 -5.24 -25.23 2.85
N ASP A 198 -5.87 -26.14 3.61
CA ASP A 198 -5.37 -27.27 4.43
C ASP A 198 -4.23 -27.01 5.44
N ASP A 199 -3.35 -26.03 5.24
CA ASP A 199 -2.17 -25.78 6.05
C ASP A 199 -1.82 -24.29 6.14
N TRP A 200 -1.76 -23.79 7.38
CA TRP A 200 -1.38 -22.42 7.73
C TRP A 200 0.06 -22.06 7.33
N GLU A 201 0.94 -23.04 7.13
CA GLU A 201 2.29 -22.80 6.61
C GLU A 201 2.28 -22.25 5.18
N ASN A 202 1.22 -22.52 4.41
CA ASN A 202 1.10 -22.06 3.03
C ASN A 202 0.76 -20.57 2.92
N LEU A 203 0.45 -19.88 4.03
CA LEU A 203 0.04 -18.48 4.05
C LEU A 203 0.99 -17.55 3.27
N GLU A 204 2.30 -17.73 3.48
CA GLU A 204 3.35 -16.91 2.85
C GLU A 204 3.93 -17.53 1.58
N LYS A 205 3.60 -18.81 1.30
CA LYS A 205 4.11 -19.49 0.12
C LYS A 205 3.47 -18.88 -1.13
N PRO A 206 4.23 -18.71 -2.23
CA PRO A 206 3.66 -18.27 -3.49
C PRO A 206 2.47 -19.13 -3.90
N TYR A 207 1.38 -18.49 -4.33
CA TYR A 207 0.14 -19.17 -4.72
C TYR A 207 -0.59 -19.91 -3.59
N GLY A 208 -0.15 -19.81 -2.33
CA GLY A 208 -0.72 -20.55 -1.20
C GLY A 208 -2.07 -19.98 -0.73
N SER A 209 -2.14 -18.66 -0.55
CA SER A 209 -3.33 -17.92 -0.16
C SER A 209 -3.99 -17.20 -1.34
N ILE A 210 -5.32 -17.27 -1.43
CA ILE A 210 -6.10 -16.58 -2.47
C ILE A 210 -6.93 -15.50 -1.81
N PHE A 211 -6.79 -14.28 -2.32
CA PHE A 211 -7.67 -13.17 -2.01
C PHE A 211 -8.65 -13.02 -3.17
N LEU A 212 -9.93 -13.00 -2.86
CA LEU A 212 -10.99 -12.81 -3.84
C LEU A 212 -11.85 -11.62 -3.43
N SER A 213 -12.12 -10.74 -4.38
CA SER A 213 -13.03 -9.61 -4.22
C SER A 213 -14.07 -9.58 -5.33
N ILE A 214 -15.33 -9.43 -4.96
CA ILE A 214 -16.49 -9.41 -5.85
C ILE A 214 -17.22 -8.06 -5.68
N PRO A 215 -16.63 -6.95 -6.15
CA PRO A 215 -17.16 -5.61 -5.90
C PRO A 215 -18.58 -5.42 -6.45
N THR A 216 -18.98 -6.19 -7.47
CA THR A 216 -20.32 -6.14 -8.08
C THR A 216 -21.45 -6.61 -7.17
N VAL A 217 -21.13 -7.26 -6.04
CA VAL A 217 -22.10 -7.54 -4.97
C VAL A 217 -22.55 -6.25 -4.29
N LEU A 218 -21.62 -5.29 -4.12
CA LEU A 218 -21.89 -4.00 -3.49
C LEU A 218 -22.32 -2.94 -4.51
N ASP A 219 -21.72 -2.95 -5.70
CA ASP A 219 -21.99 -1.97 -6.76
C ASP A 219 -22.19 -2.65 -8.12
N LYS A 220 -23.46 -2.85 -8.48
CA LYS A 220 -23.86 -3.49 -9.74
C LYS A 220 -23.49 -2.67 -10.98
N SER A 221 -23.17 -1.38 -10.85
CA SER A 221 -22.83 -0.52 -12.00
C SER A 221 -21.49 -0.87 -12.65
N LEU A 222 -20.66 -1.66 -11.96
CA LEU A 222 -19.32 -2.03 -12.42
C LEU A 222 -19.32 -3.09 -13.52
N ALA A 223 -20.41 -3.86 -13.64
CA ALA A 223 -20.54 -4.93 -14.62
C ALA A 223 -21.81 -4.78 -15.45
N PRO A 224 -21.83 -5.33 -16.67
CA PRO A 224 -23.06 -5.49 -17.43
C PRO A 224 -24.10 -6.31 -16.65
N GLU A 225 -25.38 -6.09 -16.95
CA GLU A 225 -26.47 -6.85 -16.35
C GLU A 225 -26.27 -8.37 -16.54
N GLY A 226 -26.62 -9.14 -15.50
CA GLY A 226 -26.43 -10.59 -15.49
C GLY A 226 -24.97 -11.06 -15.31
N ASN A 227 -24.03 -10.17 -15.00
CA ASN A 227 -22.63 -10.52 -14.79
C ASN A 227 -22.04 -9.95 -13.49
N HIS A 228 -21.02 -10.63 -12.99
CA HIS A 228 -20.20 -10.21 -11.86
C HIS A 228 -18.72 -10.12 -12.24
N ILE A 229 -17.99 -9.26 -11.54
CA ILE A 229 -16.54 -9.13 -11.68
C ILE A 229 -15.89 -9.76 -10.46
N LEU A 230 -14.96 -10.68 -10.69
CA LEU A 230 -14.12 -11.26 -9.65
C LEU A 230 -12.68 -10.77 -9.86
N HIS A 231 -12.14 -10.11 -8.86
CA HIS A 231 -10.70 -9.81 -8.78
C HIS A 231 -10.06 -10.78 -7.80
N ILE A 232 -9.24 -11.68 -8.32
CA ILE A 232 -8.51 -12.69 -7.58
C ILE A 232 -7.05 -12.26 -7.55
N PHE A 233 -6.39 -12.31 -6.40
CA PHE A 233 -4.96 -12.11 -6.34
C PHE A 233 -4.29 -13.03 -5.31
N THR A 234 -3.02 -13.32 -5.55
CA THR A 234 -2.18 -14.15 -4.68
C THR A 234 -0.74 -13.65 -4.73
N THR A 235 0.02 -13.89 -3.66
CA THR A 235 1.46 -13.61 -3.65
C THR A 235 2.17 -14.36 -4.76
N SER A 236 3.05 -13.65 -5.48
CA SER A 236 3.85 -14.20 -6.56
C SER A 236 5.17 -13.42 -6.66
N PRO A 237 6.32 -14.06 -6.39
CA PRO A 237 7.64 -13.43 -6.50
C PRO A 237 7.93 -13.08 -7.96
N ILE A 238 8.73 -12.05 -8.22
CA ILE A 238 9.03 -11.68 -9.62
C ILE A 238 10.01 -12.66 -10.27
N GLU A 239 10.86 -13.28 -9.45
CA GLU A 239 11.88 -14.25 -9.81
C GLU A 239 11.27 -15.43 -10.58
N ASP A 240 10.03 -15.82 -10.24
CA ASP A 240 9.24 -16.83 -10.95
C ASP A 240 8.98 -16.48 -12.43
N TRP A 241 9.04 -15.20 -12.79
CA TRP A 241 8.66 -14.72 -14.12
C TRP A 241 9.87 -14.23 -14.92
N GLU A 242 11.08 -14.24 -14.35
CA GLU A 242 12.31 -13.84 -15.02
C GLU A 242 12.91 -14.97 -15.87
N GLY A 243 13.73 -14.63 -16.86
CA GLY A 243 14.37 -15.62 -17.76
C GLY A 243 13.45 -16.35 -18.75
N LEU A 244 12.12 -16.23 -18.62
CA LEU A 244 11.16 -16.92 -19.50
C LEU A 244 11.09 -16.28 -20.90
N SER A 245 11.01 -17.13 -21.93
CA SER A 245 10.61 -16.69 -23.27
C SER A 245 9.17 -16.17 -23.25
N ARG A 246 8.76 -15.41 -24.25
CA ARG A 246 7.38 -14.90 -24.32
C ARG A 246 6.35 -16.05 -24.31
N LYS A 247 6.63 -17.13 -25.03
CA LYS A 247 5.76 -18.31 -25.12
C LYS A 247 5.66 -19.01 -23.77
N ASP A 248 6.78 -19.22 -23.08
CA ASP A 248 6.80 -19.88 -21.78
C ASP A 248 6.15 -19.02 -20.69
N TYR A 249 6.33 -17.71 -20.78
CA TYR A 249 5.66 -16.74 -19.92
C TYR A 249 4.13 -16.80 -20.09
N GLU A 250 3.64 -16.78 -21.32
CA GLU A 250 2.19 -16.87 -21.62
C GLU A 250 1.62 -18.22 -21.17
N ALA A 251 2.33 -19.33 -21.40
CA ALA A 251 1.93 -20.66 -20.96
C ALA A 251 1.90 -20.79 -19.43
N LYS A 252 2.94 -20.31 -18.72
CA LYS A 252 2.99 -20.31 -17.25
C LYS A 252 1.88 -19.45 -16.66
N LYS A 253 1.63 -18.28 -17.25
CA LYS A 253 0.57 -17.35 -16.85
C LYS A 253 -0.79 -18.02 -16.90
N GLU A 254 -1.08 -18.73 -17.97
CA GLU A 254 -2.33 -19.47 -18.13
C GLU A 254 -2.44 -20.65 -17.15
N LEU A 255 -1.37 -21.44 -17.03
CA LEU A 255 -1.33 -22.59 -16.11
C LEU A 255 -1.59 -22.19 -14.66
N VAL A 256 -0.97 -21.11 -14.19
CA VAL A 256 -1.17 -20.62 -12.81
C VAL A 256 -2.60 -20.10 -12.63
N ALA A 257 -3.11 -19.35 -13.61
CA ALA A 257 -4.48 -18.84 -13.55
C ALA A 257 -5.52 -19.98 -13.50
N GLU A 258 -5.36 -21.00 -14.33
CA GLU A 258 -6.23 -22.17 -14.32
C GLU A 258 -6.19 -22.91 -12.99
N LYS A 259 -5.01 -23.07 -12.37
CA LYS A 259 -4.89 -23.69 -11.05
C LYS A 259 -5.69 -22.93 -9.99
N LEU A 260 -5.58 -21.61 -9.96
CA LEU A 260 -6.30 -20.78 -8.98
C LEU A 260 -7.81 -20.78 -9.23
N ILE A 261 -8.24 -20.70 -10.49
CA ILE A 261 -9.65 -20.79 -10.88
C ILE A 261 -10.23 -22.16 -10.49
N ASN A 262 -9.51 -23.25 -10.76
CA ASN A 262 -9.97 -24.60 -10.40
C ASN A 262 -10.11 -24.78 -8.87
N ARG A 263 -9.28 -24.10 -8.06
CA ARG A 263 -9.40 -24.11 -6.60
C ARG A 263 -10.69 -23.42 -6.15
N LEU A 264 -10.94 -22.22 -6.66
CA LEU A 264 -12.16 -21.45 -6.37
C LEU A 264 -13.43 -22.15 -6.86
N ASP A 265 -13.37 -22.76 -8.05
CA ASP A 265 -14.46 -23.55 -8.63
C ASP A 265 -14.84 -24.75 -7.73
N LYS A 266 -13.84 -25.46 -7.21
CA LYS A 266 -14.08 -26.63 -6.34
C LYS A 266 -14.53 -26.28 -4.93
N LYS A 267 -14.02 -25.19 -4.36
CA LYS A 267 -14.17 -24.87 -2.93
C LYS A 267 -15.26 -23.86 -2.63
N LEU A 268 -15.47 -22.88 -3.50
CA LEU A 268 -16.40 -21.78 -3.25
C LEU A 268 -17.56 -21.72 -4.24
N PHE A 269 -17.28 -21.82 -5.54
CA PHE A 269 -18.28 -21.56 -6.58
C PHE A 269 -18.29 -22.68 -7.64
N PRO A 270 -18.97 -23.81 -7.37
CA PRO A 270 -19.09 -24.89 -8.35
C PRO A 270 -19.66 -24.40 -9.68
N GLY A 271 -18.93 -24.61 -10.78
CA GLY A 271 -19.32 -24.12 -12.10
C GLY A 271 -18.77 -22.73 -12.45
N LEU A 272 -17.95 -22.12 -11.58
CA LEU A 272 -17.22 -20.90 -11.87
C LEU A 272 -16.52 -20.98 -13.22
N LYS A 273 -15.80 -22.07 -13.50
CA LYS A 273 -15.01 -22.20 -14.72
C LYS A 273 -15.84 -22.11 -16.00
N SER A 274 -17.03 -22.70 -16.02
CA SER A 274 -17.92 -22.66 -17.19
C SER A 274 -18.67 -21.34 -17.32
N SER A 275 -18.75 -20.54 -16.25
CA SER A 275 -19.42 -19.24 -16.22
C SER A 275 -18.55 -18.06 -16.69
N ILE A 276 -17.24 -18.27 -16.89
CA ILE A 276 -16.29 -17.21 -17.27
C ILE A 276 -16.60 -16.71 -18.69
N VAL A 277 -16.94 -15.43 -18.81
CA VAL A 277 -17.14 -14.72 -20.08
C VAL A 277 -15.94 -13.85 -20.46
N PHE A 278 -15.13 -13.46 -19.49
CA PHE A 278 -13.92 -12.66 -19.70
C PHE A 278 -12.85 -13.07 -18.69
N LYS A 279 -11.59 -13.09 -19.13
CA LYS A 279 -10.44 -13.38 -18.27
C LYS A 279 -9.24 -12.54 -18.69
N GLU A 280 -8.67 -11.82 -17.73
CA GLU A 280 -7.40 -11.14 -17.87
C GLU A 280 -6.50 -11.42 -16.67
N VAL A 281 -5.25 -11.77 -16.92
CA VAL A 281 -4.28 -12.11 -15.86
C VAL A 281 -3.16 -11.08 -15.87
N GLY A 282 -2.82 -10.55 -14.70
CA GLY A 282 -1.67 -9.68 -14.43
C GLY A 282 -0.62 -10.44 -13.62
N THR A 283 0.64 -10.36 -14.05
CA THR A 283 1.79 -10.95 -13.34
C THR A 283 2.63 -9.86 -12.68
N PRO A 284 3.63 -10.20 -11.86
CA PRO A 284 4.63 -9.23 -11.37
C PRO A 284 5.28 -8.37 -12.47
N LYS A 285 5.52 -8.94 -13.67
CA LYS A 285 5.99 -8.18 -14.85
C LYS A 285 4.95 -7.16 -15.34
N THR A 286 3.67 -7.50 -15.24
CA THR A 286 2.56 -6.62 -15.60
C THR A 286 2.46 -5.46 -14.59
N HIS A 287 2.55 -5.76 -13.29
CA HIS A 287 2.60 -4.75 -12.24
C HIS A 287 3.81 -3.82 -12.38
N ARG A 288 5.01 -4.35 -12.66
CA ARG A 288 6.21 -3.56 -12.97
C ARG A 288 5.96 -2.56 -14.11
N ARG A 289 5.25 -2.99 -15.17
CA ARG A 289 4.94 -2.16 -16.35
C ARG A 289 3.92 -1.06 -16.03
N TYR A 290 2.78 -1.41 -15.42
CA TYR A 290 1.67 -0.47 -15.24
C TYR A 290 1.82 0.44 -14.03
N LEU A 291 2.42 -0.06 -12.94
CA LEU A 291 2.67 0.74 -11.74
C LEU A 291 3.98 1.52 -11.82
N ALA A 292 4.84 1.21 -12.81
CA ALA A 292 6.20 1.76 -12.94
C ALA A 292 7.04 1.57 -11.66
N ARG A 293 6.82 0.48 -10.93
CA ARG A 293 7.49 0.15 -9.67
C ARG A 293 8.58 -0.86 -9.88
N ASP A 294 9.68 -0.70 -9.15
CA ASP A 294 10.74 -1.69 -9.15
C ASP A 294 10.23 -3.09 -8.76
N SER A 295 10.57 -4.08 -9.58
CA SER A 295 10.07 -5.45 -9.45
C SER A 295 8.54 -5.64 -9.33
N GLY A 296 7.73 -4.63 -9.64
CA GLY A 296 6.28 -4.69 -9.40
C GLY A 296 5.92 -4.93 -7.93
N THR A 297 6.83 -4.57 -7.01
CA THR A 297 6.68 -4.84 -5.57
C THR A 297 5.47 -4.12 -4.98
N TYR A 298 4.81 -4.77 -4.02
CA TYR A 298 3.76 -4.13 -3.21
C TYR A 298 4.29 -2.91 -2.46
N GLY A 299 5.54 -2.95 -2.01
CA GLY A 299 6.16 -1.87 -1.24
C GLY A 299 7.28 -2.35 -0.33
N PRO A 300 7.76 -1.47 0.56
CA PRO A 300 8.82 -1.82 1.49
C PRO A 300 8.34 -2.68 2.65
N MET A 301 8.99 -3.83 2.82
CA MET A 301 8.81 -4.77 3.91
C MET A 301 10.03 -4.70 4.84
N PRO A 302 9.87 -4.58 6.17
CA PRO A 302 10.99 -4.62 7.10
C PRO A 302 11.77 -5.93 6.98
N ARG A 303 13.09 -5.88 7.07
CA ARG A 303 13.97 -7.06 6.98
C ARG A 303 14.09 -7.83 8.30
N THR A 304 13.88 -7.14 9.40
CA THR A 304 13.86 -7.64 10.78
C THR A 304 12.85 -6.80 11.55
N THR A 305 12.48 -7.15 12.79
CA THR A 305 11.69 -6.26 13.66
C THR A 305 12.44 -4.94 13.88
N PRO A 306 11.99 -3.77 13.36
CA PRO A 306 12.67 -2.52 13.63
C PRO A 306 12.74 -2.19 15.12
N LYS A 307 13.88 -1.67 15.58
CA LYS A 307 14.00 -1.10 16.93
C LYS A 307 13.37 0.28 16.97
N GLY A 308 12.04 0.33 16.89
CA GLY A 308 11.24 1.55 16.99
C GLY A 308 10.60 2.03 15.69
N LEU A 309 9.77 3.05 15.81
CA LEU A 309 8.82 3.52 14.77
C LEU A 309 9.48 4.20 13.56
N LEU A 310 10.77 4.53 13.64
CA LEU A 310 11.37 5.59 12.81
C LEU A 310 12.25 5.09 11.65
N ALA A 311 12.45 3.79 11.48
CA ALA A 311 13.33 3.28 10.42
C ALA A 311 12.92 3.76 9.01
N MET A 312 11.62 4.00 8.78
CA MET A 312 11.11 4.49 7.49
C MET A 312 11.45 5.98 7.28
N PRO A 313 11.94 6.37 6.10
CA PRO A 313 12.24 7.77 5.82
C PRO A 313 11.02 8.66 5.74
N PHE A 314 11.18 9.92 6.13
CA PHE A 314 10.14 10.95 5.99
C PHE A 314 10.05 11.44 4.54
N ASN A 315 9.28 12.50 4.30
CA ASN A 315 9.09 13.06 2.96
C ASN A 315 10.28 13.89 2.46
N THR A 316 11.20 14.30 3.33
CA THR A 316 12.41 15.04 2.96
C THR A 316 13.51 14.11 2.45
N THR A 317 14.43 14.65 1.66
CA THR A 317 15.63 13.94 1.21
C THR A 317 16.89 14.77 1.49
N ALA A 318 18.06 14.16 1.33
CA ALA A 318 19.34 14.88 1.42
C ALA A 318 19.57 15.89 0.28
N ILE A 319 18.75 15.85 -0.78
CA ILE A 319 18.83 16.78 -1.91
C ILE A 319 17.84 17.91 -1.67
N SER A 320 18.35 19.13 -1.56
CA SER A 320 17.50 20.32 -1.35
C SER A 320 16.50 20.48 -2.50
N GLY A 321 15.24 20.74 -2.15
CA GLY A 321 14.15 20.87 -3.11
C GLY A 321 13.59 19.55 -3.65
N LEU A 322 14.16 18.39 -3.30
CA LEU A 322 13.62 17.07 -3.64
C LEU A 322 12.93 16.42 -2.44
N TYR A 323 11.67 16.05 -2.66
CA TYR A 323 10.82 15.37 -1.69
C TYR A 323 10.36 14.02 -2.26
N CYS A 324 10.13 13.06 -1.37
CA CYS A 324 9.55 11.76 -1.70
C CYS A 324 8.19 11.62 -1.02
N VAL A 325 7.23 10.99 -1.68
CA VAL A 325 5.89 10.73 -1.17
C VAL A 325 5.45 9.33 -1.55
N GLY A 326 4.50 8.78 -0.80
CA GLY A 326 3.94 7.47 -1.07
C GLY A 326 4.33 6.43 -0.01
N ASP A 327 4.26 5.17 -0.40
CA ASP A 327 4.39 4.03 0.50
C ASP A 327 5.84 3.71 0.92
N SER A 328 6.82 4.30 0.21
CA SER A 328 8.23 4.27 0.58
C SER A 328 8.65 5.39 1.53
N CYS A 329 7.69 6.19 2.00
CA CYS A 329 7.86 7.20 3.03
C CYS A 329 6.94 6.90 4.22
N PHE A 330 7.31 7.36 5.41
CA PHE A 330 6.46 7.31 6.59
C PHE A 330 5.08 7.93 6.26
N PRO A 331 3.96 7.33 6.68
CA PRO A 331 3.78 6.15 7.56
C PRO A 331 3.86 4.76 6.85
N GLY A 332 4.12 4.71 5.56
CA GLY A 332 4.36 3.49 4.77
C GLY A 332 3.17 3.02 3.94
N GLN A 333 3.08 1.71 3.72
CA GLN A 333 2.07 1.06 2.88
C GLN A 333 0.61 1.22 3.38
N GLY A 334 -0.33 1.20 2.43
CA GLY A 334 -1.78 1.29 2.65
C GLY A 334 -2.37 2.64 2.21
N VAL A 335 -3.62 2.65 1.74
CA VAL A 335 -4.28 3.85 1.18
C VAL A 335 -4.28 5.01 2.19
N ILE A 336 -4.65 4.74 3.44
CA ILE A 336 -4.70 5.74 4.51
C ILE A 336 -3.29 6.27 4.81
N ALA A 337 -2.30 5.39 4.93
CA ALA A 337 -0.91 5.78 5.21
C ALA A 337 -0.32 6.63 4.07
N VAL A 338 -0.56 6.24 2.81
CA VAL A 338 -0.12 7.00 1.64
C VAL A 338 -0.81 8.36 1.56
N ALA A 339 -2.10 8.45 1.89
CA ALA A 339 -2.81 9.73 1.97
C ALA A 339 -2.21 10.65 3.03
N PHE A 340 -1.91 10.13 4.22
CA PHE A 340 -1.20 10.89 5.26
C PHE A 340 0.19 11.34 4.80
N SER A 341 0.95 10.46 4.13
CA SER A 341 2.25 10.83 3.55
C SER A 341 2.11 11.98 2.54
N GLY A 342 1.05 11.98 1.73
CA GLY A 342 0.69 13.07 0.82
C GLY A 342 0.46 14.39 1.53
N VAL A 343 -0.37 14.39 2.57
CA VAL A 343 -0.67 15.59 3.37
C VAL A 343 0.59 16.10 4.09
N MET A 344 1.38 15.21 4.69
CA MET A 344 2.63 15.56 5.36
C MET A 344 3.65 16.16 4.40
N CYS A 345 3.81 15.57 3.21
CA CYS A 345 4.68 16.07 2.16
C CYS A 345 4.24 17.48 1.71
N ALA A 346 2.95 17.65 1.41
CA ALA A 346 2.39 18.93 1.00
C ALA A 346 2.62 20.02 2.05
N HIS A 347 2.38 19.71 3.33
CA HIS A 347 2.64 20.64 4.43
C HIS A 347 4.12 21.01 4.56
N ARG A 348 5.01 20.01 4.49
CA ARG A 348 6.47 20.25 4.54
C ARG A 348 6.93 21.13 3.39
N VAL A 349 6.48 20.83 2.16
CA VAL A 349 6.77 21.65 0.98
C VAL A 349 6.26 23.08 1.17
N ALA A 350 5.01 23.26 1.62
CA ALA A 350 4.42 24.56 1.87
C ALA A 350 5.21 25.39 2.91
N ALA A 351 5.70 24.74 3.97
CA ALA A 351 6.57 25.39 4.96
C ALA A 351 7.95 25.76 4.38
N ASP A 352 8.51 24.91 3.53
CA ASP A 352 9.82 25.14 2.93
C ASP A 352 9.80 26.29 1.93
N ILE A 353 8.74 26.42 1.13
CA ILE A 353 8.54 27.52 0.18
C ILE A 353 7.94 28.79 0.80
N GLY A 354 7.58 28.76 2.10
CA GLY A 354 7.12 29.94 2.86
C GLY A 354 5.62 30.25 2.76
N LEU A 355 4.79 29.30 2.30
CA LEU A 355 3.32 29.44 2.34
C LEU A 355 2.75 29.17 3.74
N GLU A 356 3.41 28.31 4.52
CA GLU A 356 3.03 28.00 5.90
C GLU A 356 4.03 28.60 6.90
N LYS A 357 3.53 28.96 8.09
CA LYS A 357 4.38 29.47 9.17
C LYS A 357 5.27 28.35 9.71
N LYS A 358 6.59 28.52 9.63
CA LYS A 358 7.57 27.64 10.28
C LYS A 358 8.36 28.39 11.36
N ASN A 359 8.79 27.66 12.38
CA ASN A 359 9.87 28.11 13.25
C ASN A 359 11.15 27.39 12.81
N PRO A 360 12.07 28.06 12.09
CA PRO A 360 13.24 27.40 11.49
C PRO A 360 14.12 26.68 12.52
N VAL A 361 14.20 27.22 13.73
CA VAL A 361 15.04 26.68 14.80
C VAL A 361 14.42 25.40 15.35
N LEU A 362 13.13 25.42 15.68
CA LEU A 362 12.42 24.24 16.18
C LEU A 362 12.31 23.14 15.12
N ASP A 363 12.04 23.51 13.86
CA ASP A 363 11.96 22.56 12.76
C ASP A 363 13.31 21.87 12.51
N THR A 364 14.39 22.64 12.47
CA THR A 364 15.73 22.08 12.27
C THR A 364 16.13 21.19 13.44
N ALA A 365 15.84 21.61 14.67
CA ALA A 365 16.10 20.82 15.87
C ALA A 365 15.30 19.50 15.85
N LEU A 366 14.00 19.55 15.55
CA LEU A 366 13.15 18.37 15.48
C LEU A 366 13.59 17.41 14.37
N LEU A 367 13.89 17.91 13.17
CA LEU A 367 14.37 17.10 12.05
C LEU A 367 15.73 16.44 12.38
N ARG A 368 16.63 17.15 13.06
CA ARG A 368 17.91 16.57 13.54
C ARG A 368 17.68 15.50 14.59
N VAL A 369 16.81 15.73 15.57
CA VAL A 369 16.47 14.74 16.60
C VAL A 369 15.83 13.50 15.98
N LEU A 370 14.86 13.68 15.07
CA LEU A 370 14.25 12.57 14.34
C LEU A 370 15.27 11.83 13.47
N GLY A 371 16.15 12.55 12.77
CA GLY A 371 17.25 11.96 12.00
C GLY A 371 18.25 11.19 12.85
N TRP A 372 18.53 11.67 14.07
CA TRP A 372 19.38 10.98 15.04
C TRP A 372 18.69 9.74 15.62
N LEU A 373 17.43 9.81 16.03
CA LEU A 373 16.66 8.64 16.48
C LEU A 373 16.63 7.53 15.42
N ARG A 374 16.67 7.90 14.13
CA ARG A 374 16.78 6.97 13.00
C ARG A 374 18.15 6.33 12.81
N THR A 375 19.20 6.84 13.44
CA THR A 375 20.50 6.15 13.49
C THR A 375 20.52 5.06 14.54
N LEU A 376 19.60 5.11 15.51
CA LEU A 376 19.51 4.15 16.62
C LEU A 376 18.58 2.96 16.34
N ALA A 377 17.67 3.11 15.37
CA ALA A 377 16.76 2.08 14.87
C ALA A 377 17.44 1.23 13.81
#